data_AF-A0A2J8GGK9-F1
#
_entry.id   AF-A0A2J8GGK9-F1
#
_cell.length_a   1.000
_cell.length_b   1.000
_cell.length_c   1.000
_cell.angle_alpha   90.00
_cell.angle_beta   90.00
_cell.angle_gamma   90.00
#
_symmetry.space_group_name_H-M   'P 1'
#
loop_
_entity.id
_entity.type
_entity.pdbx_description
1 polymer ?
#
loop_
_entity_poly.entity_id
_entity_poly.type
_entity_poly.pdbx_seq_one_letter_code
_entity_poly.pdbx_strand_id
1 'polypeptide(L)'
;MVVGPSGPAEWAAAAEAELFKALAHPARVRILAVLAAGPALVADLCSATGLKPSHLAGQLAQLRAQHLVTGRRSGGRLWYWLSFPEIADLLSAAESVLNAQAATDVSRLAGIGASGAGPAGEDILTDESVAVLEESLERRALITNAVRSVSARTGSSSEAALAGLLIQARERSLTLAEVSSETVAGRGAG
;
A
#
# COMPACT_ATOMS: atom_id res chain seq x y z
N MET A 1 7.44 4.96 37.33
CA MET A 1 6.19 4.33 37.76
C MET A 1 5.36 4.06 36.51
N VAL A 2 5.51 2.88 35.89
CA VAL A 2 4.71 2.52 34.72
C VAL A 2 3.36 2.08 35.26
N VAL A 3 2.37 2.95 35.15
CA VAL A 3 0.97 2.61 35.41
C VAL A 3 0.61 1.58 34.34
N GLY A 4 0.44 0.31 34.76
CA GLY A 4 -0.05 -0.74 33.88
C GLY A 4 -1.51 -0.47 33.48
N PRO A 5 -1.98 -1.01 32.35
CA PRO A 5 -3.32 -0.77 31.85
C PRO A 5 -4.39 -1.11 32.91
N SER A 6 -5.27 -0.14 33.14
CA SER A 6 -6.36 -0.14 34.11
C SER A 6 -7.62 -0.77 33.50
N GLY A 7 -7.69 -2.11 33.56
CA GLY A 7 -8.93 -2.87 33.37
C GLY A 7 -8.96 -3.79 32.13
N PRO A 8 -9.96 -4.69 32.05
CA PRO A 8 -9.99 -5.74 31.05
C PRO A 8 -10.15 -5.27 29.59
N ALA A 9 -10.60 -4.05 29.35
CA ALA A 9 -10.71 -3.50 28.00
C ALA A 9 -9.38 -2.89 27.51
N GLU A 10 -8.56 -2.34 28.41
CA GLU A 10 -7.29 -1.68 28.02
C GLU A 10 -6.20 -2.69 27.61
N TRP A 11 -6.16 -3.89 28.19
CA TRP A 11 -5.20 -4.93 27.73
C TRP A 11 -5.57 -5.49 26.36
N ALA A 12 -6.87 -5.55 26.03
CA ALA A 12 -7.33 -5.97 24.70
C ALA A 12 -6.91 -4.94 23.65
N ALA A 13 -7.16 -3.66 23.89
CA ALA A 13 -6.75 -2.58 22.98
C ALA A 13 -5.22 -2.52 22.79
N ALA A 14 -4.44 -2.73 23.86
CA ALA A 14 -2.98 -2.78 23.76
C ALA A 14 -2.48 -3.99 22.94
N ALA A 15 -3.10 -5.16 23.12
CA ALA A 15 -2.76 -6.35 22.33
C ALA A 15 -3.13 -6.20 20.85
N GLU A 16 -4.30 -5.61 20.56
CA GLU A 16 -4.72 -5.26 19.19
C GLU A 16 -3.76 -4.26 18.54
N ALA A 17 -3.31 -3.24 19.29
CA ALA A 17 -2.34 -2.27 18.80
C ALA A 17 -0.98 -2.92 18.44
N GLU A 18 -0.49 -3.85 19.25
CA GLU A 18 0.75 -4.59 18.95
C GLU A 18 0.58 -5.50 17.73
N LEU A 19 -0.60 -6.12 17.53
CA LEU A 19 -0.93 -6.82 16.29
C LEU A 19 -0.87 -5.87 15.09
N PHE A 20 -1.52 -4.71 15.17
CA PHE A 20 -1.52 -3.73 14.08
C PHE A 20 -0.10 -3.21 13.78
N LYS A 21 0.71 -3.00 14.80
CA LYS A 21 2.13 -2.63 14.64
C LYS A 21 2.94 -3.72 13.94
N ALA A 22 2.66 -4.99 14.23
CA ALA A 22 3.23 -6.11 13.48
C ALA A 22 2.82 -6.08 11.99
N LEU A 23 1.64 -5.55 11.65
CA LEU A 23 1.16 -5.42 10.28
C LEU A 23 1.60 -4.12 9.59
N ALA A 24 1.93 -3.06 10.34
CA ALA A 24 2.23 -1.72 9.86
C ALA A 24 3.59 -1.58 9.13
N HIS A 25 3.84 -2.43 8.12
CA HIS A 25 4.99 -2.33 7.23
C HIS A 25 4.65 -2.90 5.85
N PRO A 26 4.95 -2.19 4.75
CA PRO A 26 4.50 -2.54 3.41
C PRO A 26 4.98 -3.93 2.97
N ALA A 27 6.24 -4.28 3.28
CA ALA A 27 6.77 -5.61 2.94
C ALA A 27 6.00 -6.74 3.64
N ARG A 28 5.55 -6.56 4.89
CA ARG A 28 4.84 -7.58 5.66
C ARG A 28 3.42 -7.76 5.14
N VAL A 29 2.72 -6.66 4.86
CA VAL A 29 1.40 -6.69 4.21
C VAL A 29 1.46 -7.44 2.88
N ARG A 30 2.48 -7.18 2.04
CA ARG A 30 2.66 -7.91 0.76
C ARG A 30 2.90 -9.40 0.96
N ILE A 31 3.76 -9.79 1.90
CA ILE A 31 4.00 -11.19 2.22
C ILE A 31 2.71 -11.88 2.67
N LEU A 32 1.98 -11.26 3.60
CA LEU A 32 0.73 -11.81 4.14
C LEU A 32 -0.35 -11.91 3.06
N ALA A 33 -0.45 -10.94 2.15
CA ALA A 33 -1.38 -10.99 1.02
C ALA A 33 -1.08 -12.16 0.07
N VAL A 34 0.20 -12.45 -0.21
CA VAL A 34 0.57 -13.65 -0.99
C VAL A 34 0.19 -14.93 -0.25
N LEU A 35 0.46 -14.99 1.06
CA LEU A 35 0.14 -16.16 1.88
C LEU A 35 -1.36 -16.35 2.12
N ALA A 36 -2.16 -15.28 2.00
CA ALA A 36 -3.62 -15.35 2.06
C ALA A 36 -4.20 -16.12 0.87
N ALA A 37 -3.53 -16.11 -0.29
CA ALA A 37 -3.92 -16.92 -1.44
C ALA A 37 -3.53 -18.41 -1.29
N GLY A 38 -2.62 -18.73 -0.35
CA GLY A 38 -2.24 -20.10 -0.02
C GLY A 38 -0.77 -20.25 0.43
N PRO A 39 -0.36 -21.45 0.85
CA PRO A 39 1.02 -21.73 1.24
C PRO A 39 2.00 -21.50 0.08
N ALA A 40 3.14 -20.87 0.36
CA ALA A 40 4.12 -20.49 -0.65
C ALA A 40 5.57 -20.80 -0.22
N LEU A 41 6.47 -20.97 -1.19
CA LEU A 41 7.90 -21.09 -0.94
C LEU A 41 8.55 -19.72 -0.78
N VAL A 42 9.73 -19.70 -0.16
CA VAL A 42 10.57 -18.48 -0.11
C VAL A 42 10.84 -17.90 -1.49
N ALA A 43 11.07 -18.76 -2.50
CA ALA A 43 11.30 -18.32 -3.88
C ALA A 43 10.07 -17.63 -4.49
N ASP A 44 8.88 -18.21 -4.29
CA ASP A 44 7.62 -17.66 -4.77
C ASP A 44 7.30 -16.33 -4.07
N LEU A 45 7.56 -16.25 -2.76
CA LEU A 45 7.43 -15.01 -1.98
C LEU A 45 8.37 -13.92 -2.49
N CYS A 46 9.64 -14.21 -2.77
CA CYS A 46 10.56 -13.24 -3.38
C CYS A 46 10.03 -12.74 -4.73
N SER A 47 9.57 -13.66 -5.59
CA SER A 47 9.04 -13.31 -6.91
C SER A 47 7.80 -12.43 -6.84
N ALA A 48 6.86 -12.76 -5.96
CA ALA A 48 5.59 -12.04 -5.83
C ALA A 48 5.74 -10.69 -5.12
N THR A 49 6.68 -10.57 -4.17
CA THR A 49 6.86 -9.35 -3.38
C THR A 49 7.93 -8.41 -3.94
N GLY A 50 8.78 -8.89 -4.85
CA GLY A 50 9.95 -8.16 -5.36
C GLY A 50 11.08 -8.00 -4.34
N LEU A 51 11.00 -8.68 -3.19
CA LEU A 51 11.99 -8.55 -2.12
C LEU A 51 13.21 -9.43 -2.37
N LYS A 52 14.39 -8.90 -2.02
CA LYS A 52 15.63 -9.70 -1.96
C LYS A 52 15.53 -10.75 -0.85
N PRO A 53 16.14 -11.94 -1.00
CA PRO A 53 16.05 -13.01 0.00
C PRO A 53 16.46 -12.62 1.42
N SER A 54 17.50 -11.79 1.57
CA SER A 54 17.96 -11.30 2.87
C SER A 54 16.92 -10.42 3.56
N HIS A 55 16.27 -9.54 2.80
CA HIS A 55 15.21 -8.68 3.32
C HIS A 55 13.94 -9.50 3.63
N LEU A 56 13.54 -10.42 2.75
CA LEU A 56 12.40 -11.31 2.99
C LEU A 56 12.59 -12.14 4.28
N ALA A 57 13.79 -12.68 4.50
CA ALA A 57 14.09 -13.45 5.70
C ALA A 57 13.91 -12.64 7.00
N GLY A 58 14.33 -11.37 7.01
CA GLY A 58 14.11 -10.47 8.15
C GLY A 58 12.63 -10.22 8.43
N GLN A 59 11.84 -9.95 7.38
CA GLN A 59 10.39 -9.73 7.53
C GLN A 59 9.66 -11.01 7.98
N LEU A 60 10.04 -12.18 7.45
CA LEU A 60 9.50 -13.48 7.89
C LEU A 60 9.87 -13.80 9.33
N ALA A 61 11.09 -13.45 9.78
CA ALA A 61 11.48 -13.61 11.18
C ALA A 61 10.59 -12.77 12.11
N GLN A 62 10.33 -11.51 11.75
CA GLN A 62 9.44 -10.63 12.50
C GLN A 62 8.00 -11.15 12.53
N LEU A 63 7.46 -11.58 11.38
CA LEU A 63 6.11 -12.15 11.29
C LEU A 63 5.99 -13.44 12.12
N ARG A 64 7.04 -14.27 12.17
CA ARG A 64 7.08 -15.47 13.02
C ARG A 64 7.14 -15.15 14.51
N ALA A 65 7.92 -14.13 14.90
CA ALA A 65 8.01 -13.70 16.28
C ALA A 65 6.65 -13.21 16.82
N GLN A 66 5.81 -12.68 15.93
CA GLN A 66 4.43 -12.25 16.22
C GLN A 66 3.38 -13.34 15.94
N HIS A 67 3.82 -14.58 15.68
CA HIS A 67 2.96 -15.74 15.40
C HIS A 67 2.01 -15.59 14.21
N LEU A 68 2.23 -14.64 13.29
CA LEU A 68 1.36 -14.39 12.14
C LEU A 68 1.57 -15.38 11.00
N VAL A 69 2.77 -15.94 10.89
CA VAL A 69 3.12 -16.93 9.88
C VAL A 69 3.82 -18.12 10.49
N THR A 70 3.59 -19.29 9.89
CA THR A 70 4.29 -20.53 10.22
C THR A 70 5.11 -20.99 9.02
N GLY A 71 6.28 -21.56 9.28
CA GLY A 71 7.15 -22.11 8.23
C GLY A 71 7.66 -23.50 8.55
N ARG A 72 7.69 -24.39 7.55
CA ARG A 72 8.16 -25.78 7.67
C ARG A 72 8.95 -26.23 6.45
N ARG A 73 10.01 -27.00 6.69
CA ARG A 73 10.74 -27.67 5.61
C ARG A 73 10.00 -28.95 5.19
N SER A 74 9.72 -29.07 3.90
CA SER A 74 9.14 -30.27 3.27
C SER A 74 9.79 -30.49 1.91
N GLY A 75 10.28 -31.71 1.65
CA GLY A 75 10.96 -32.04 0.38
C GLY A 75 12.18 -31.16 0.07
N GLY A 76 12.95 -30.78 1.10
CA GLY A 76 14.12 -29.91 0.98
C GLY A 76 13.81 -28.41 0.82
N ARG A 77 12.54 -28.04 0.61
CA ARG A 77 12.11 -26.64 0.41
C ARG A 77 11.43 -26.09 1.68
N LEU A 78 11.55 -24.79 1.91
CA LEU A 78 10.95 -24.10 3.06
C LEU A 78 9.64 -23.43 2.62
N TRP A 79 8.54 -23.94 3.16
CA TRP A 79 7.18 -23.46 2.93
C TRP A 79 6.75 -22.53 4.06
N TYR A 80 5.91 -21.56 3.73
CA TYR A 80 5.26 -20.64 4.66
C TYR A 80 3.76 -20.59 4.40
N TRP A 81 2.99 -20.34 5.46
CA TRP A 81 1.54 -20.11 5.41
C TRP A 81 1.11 -19.21 6.58
N LEU A 82 -0.09 -18.63 6.49
CA LEU A 82 -0.68 -17.86 7.59
C LEU A 82 -0.96 -18.79 8.77
N SER A 83 -0.62 -18.37 9.98
CA SER A 83 -0.96 -19.14 11.19
C SER A 83 -2.46 -19.13 11.47
N PHE A 84 -3.14 -18.06 11.05
CA PHE A 84 -4.56 -17.81 11.29
C PHE A 84 -5.22 -17.32 10.00
N PRO A 85 -6.31 -17.95 9.52
CA PRO A 85 -7.02 -17.49 8.33
C PRO A 85 -7.61 -16.08 8.49
N GLU A 86 -7.94 -15.66 9.71
CA GLU A 86 -8.51 -14.35 10.04
C GLU A 86 -7.60 -13.18 9.63
N ILE A 87 -6.30 -13.43 9.44
CA ILE A 87 -5.37 -12.43 8.90
C ILE A 87 -5.78 -12.03 7.48
N ALA A 88 -6.26 -12.97 6.66
CA ALA A 88 -6.75 -12.68 5.32
C ALA A 88 -8.01 -11.79 5.37
N ASP A 89 -8.92 -12.08 6.30
CA ASP A 89 -10.13 -11.28 6.51
C ASP A 89 -9.78 -9.85 6.94
N LEU A 90 -8.79 -9.70 7.83
CA LEU A 90 -8.29 -8.41 8.26
C LEU A 90 -7.69 -7.59 7.09
N LEU A 91 -6.93 -8.24 6.21
CA LEU A 91 -6.39 -7.59 5.01
C LEU A 91 -7.52 -7.15 4.06
N SER A 92 -8.54 -7.98 3.87
CA SER A 92 -9.70 -7.66 3.04
C SER A 92 -10.53 -6.51 3.62
N ALA A 93 -10.69 -6.47 4.94
CA ALA A 93 -11.34 -5.36 5.64
C ALA A 93 -10.55 -4.06 5.46
N ALA A 94 -9.23 -4.10 5.57
CA ALA A 94 -8.37 -2.95 5.34
C ALA A 94 -8.48 -2.42 3.90
N GLU A 95 -8.47 -3.31 2.90
CA GLU A 95 -8.68 -2.95 1.50
C GLU A 95 -10.05 -2.30 1.26
N SER A 96 -11.10 -2.84 1.88
CA SER A 96 -12.46 -2.29 1.80
C SER A 96 -12.53 -0.87 2.38
N VAL A 97 -11.86 -0.62 3.51
CA VAL A 97 -11.77 0.73 4.11
C VAL A 97 -11.01 1.68 3.19
N LEU A 98 -9.86 1.26 2.65
CA LEU A 98 -9.08 2.08 1.72
C LEU A 98 -9.88 2.46 0.46
N ASN A 99 -10.65 1.52 -0.08
CA ASN A 99 -11.53 1.76 -1.22
C ASN A 99 -12.66 2.75 -0.87
N ALA A 100 -13.26 2.63 0.31
CA ALA A 100 -14.28 3.56 0.79
C ALA A 100 -13.71 4.98 1.02
N GLN A 101 -12.49 5.08 1.56
CA GLN A 101 -11.77 6.35 1.72
C GLN A 101 -11.51 6.99 0.36
N ALA A 102 -11.00 6.22 -0.61
CA ALA A 102 -10.75 6.72 -1.96
C ALA A 102 -12.03 7.23 -2.64
N ALA A 103 -13.15 6.49 -2.54
CA ALA A 103 -14.44 6.93 -3.08
C ALA A 103 -14.93 8.24 -2.44
N THR A 104 -14.71 8.39 -1.12
CA THR A 104 -15.06 9.61 -0.39
C THR A 104 -14.19 10.80 -0.83
N ASP A 105 -12.89 10.60 -0.99
CA ASP A 105 -11.96 11.65 -1.39
C ASP A 105 -12.21 12.12 -2.83
N VAL A 106 -12.52 11.19 -3.75
CA VAL A 106 -12.97 11.53 -5.11
C VAL A 106 -14.23 12.42 -5.07
N SER A 107 -15.21 12.06 -4.24
CA SER A 107 -16.45 12.83 -4.08
C SER A 107 -16.20 14.22 -3.48
N ARG A 108 -15.27 14.34 -2.54
CA ARG A 108 -14.84 15.63 -1.96
C ARG A 108 -14.16 16.50 -3.01
N LEU A 109 -13.27 15.95 -3.82
CA LEU A 109 -12.59 16.70 -4.88
C LEU A 109 -13.55 17.15 -5.98
N ALA A 110 -14.54 16.33 -6.33
CA ALA A 110 -15.64 16.73 -7.21
C ALA A 110 -16.46 17.90 -6.61
N GLY A 111 -16.66 17.90 -5.29
CA GLY A 111 -17.28 19.01 -4.56
C GLY A 111 -16.39 20.25 -4.41
N ILE A 112 -15.06 20.09 -4.27
CA ILE A 112 -14.09 21.20 -4.19
C ILE A 112 -13.91 21.87 -5.57
N GLY A 113 -14.15 21.14 -6.67
CA GLY A 113 -14.39 21.73 -7.98
C GLY A 113 -15.55 22.74 -8.01
N ALA A 114 -16.46 22.67 -7.03
CA ALA A 114 -17.52 23.67 -6.82
C ALA A 114 -17.22 24.67 -5.69
N SER A 115 -16.16 24.49 -4.88
CA SER A 115 -15.77 25.41 -3.80
C SER A 115 -14.31 25.20 -3.36
N GLY A 116 -13.44 26.18 -3.65
CA GLY A 116 -11.98 26.01 -3.64
C GLY A 116 -11.25 26.06 -2.27
N ALA A 117 -10.09 25.38 -2.27
CA ALA A 117 -8.79 25.69 -1.66
C ALA A 117 -8.60 25.90 -0.13
N GLY A 118 -7.70 25.10 0.48
CA GLY A 118 -6.81 25.55 1.57
C GLY A 118 -6.39 24.51 2.66
N PRO A 119 -5.11 24.41 3.10
CA PRO A 119 -4.53 23.24 3.81
C PRO A 119 -3.99 23.53 5.24
N ALA A 120 -3.58 22.47 6.00
CA ALA A 120 -2.33 22.37 6.81
C ALA A 120 -2.42 21.36 7.98
N GLY A 121 -1.29 20.71 8.32
CA GLY A 121 -1.11 19.96 9.58
C GLY A 121 0.15 19.08 9.56
N GLU A 122 1.18 19.51 10.28
CA GLU A 122 2.58 19.04 10.33
C GLU A 122 2.74 17.87 11.33
N ASP A 123 3.48 16.80 10.98
CA ASP A 123 3.79 15.70 11.93
C ASP A 123 5.19 15.11 11.66
N ILE A 124 5.88 14.74 12.74
CA ILE A 124 7.33 14.46 12.83
C ILE A 124 7.74 13.27 11.94
N LEU A 125 8.64 13.50 10.97
CA LEU A 125 9.07 12.51 9.98
C LEU A 125 10.49 11.99 10.26
N THR A 126 10.68 10.67 10.35
CA THR A 126 12.00 10.04 10.36
C THR A 126 12.65 10.12 8.97
N ASP A 127 13.98 10.15 8.84
CA ASP A 127 14.69 10.32 7.56
C ASP A 127 14.28 9.28 6.48
N GLU A 128 14.00 8.04 6.90
CA GLU A 128 13.45 6.97 6.03
C GLU A 128 11.98 7.20 5.69
N SER A 129 11.18 7.76 6.61
CA SER A 129 9.80 8.16 6.34
C SER A 129 9.73 9.39 5.45
N VAL A 130 10.67 10.33 5.55
CA VAL A 130 10.81 11.50 4.67
C VAL A 130 11.06 11.01 3.25
N ALA A 131 12.02 10.12 3.02
CA ALA A 131 12.31 9.60 1.68
C ALA A 131 11.13 8.83 1.08
N VAL A 132 10.45 7.98 1.86
CA VAL A 132 9.26 7.23 1.40
C VAL A 132 8.07 8.15 1.14
N LEU A 133 7.91 9.20 1.94
CA LEU A 133 6.86 10.21 1.75
C LEU A 133 7.17 11.11 0.57
N GLU A 134 8.41 11.53 0.37
CA GLU A 134 8.87 12.28 -0.81
C GLU A 134 8.63 11.45 -2.07
N GLU A 135 9.05 10.18 -2.10
CA GLU A 135 8.78 9.27 -3.21
C GLU A 135 7.27 9.11 -3.44
N SER A 136 6.47 8.97 -2.37
CA SER A 136 5.01 8.85 -2.46
C SER A 136 4.33 10.15 -2.92
N LEU A 137 4.84 11.32 -2.53
CA LEU A 137 4.30 12.63 -2.88
C LEU A 137 4.66 12.98 -4.32
N GLU A 138 5.89 12.70 -4.75
CA GLU A 138 6.31 12.80 -6.15
C GLU A 138 5.45 11.91 -7.04
N ARG A 139 5.20 10.66 -6.64
CA ARG A 139 4.35 9.73 -7.38
C ARG A 139 2.90 10.23 -7.47
N ARG A 140 2.35 10.81 -6.40
CA ARG A 140 0.99 11.40 -6.36
C ARG A 140 0.89 12.69 -7.17
N ALA A 141 1.92 13.54 -7.14
CA ALA A 141 1.99 14.77 -7.91
C ALA A 141 2.10 14.48 -9.41
N LEU A 142 2.90 13.49 -9.81
CA LEU A 142 3.03 13.03 -11.18
C LEU A 142 1.70 12.54 -11.74
N ILE A 143 0.99 11.66 -11.00
CA ILE A 143 -0.32 11.14 -11.42
C ILE A 143 -1.33 12.29 -11.56
N THR A 144 -1.37 13.21 -10.60
CA THR A 144 -2.29 14.36 -10.63
C THR A 144 -2.02 15.28 -11.83
N ASN A 145 -0.74 15.55 -12.12
CA ASN A 145 -0.34 16.36 -13.27
C ASN A 145 -0.63 15.66 -14.60
N ALA A 146 -0.44 14.35 -14.68
CA ALA A 146 -0.77 13.55 -15.86
C ALA A 146 -2.29 13.53 -16.13
N VAL A 147 -3.10 13.31 -15.10
CA VAL A 147 -4.57 13.35 -15.23
C VAL A 147 -5.04 14.72 -15.69
N ARG A 148 -4.51 15.81 -15.10
CA ARG A 148 -4.82 17.19 -15.53
C ARG A 148 -4.38 17.46 -16.98
N SER A 149 -3.21 16.98 -17.38
CA SER A 149 -2.68 17.21 -18.73
C SER A 149 -3.46 16.42 -19.80
N VAL A 150 -3.90 15.21 -19.48
CA VAL A 150 -4.74 14.39 -20.37
C VAL A 150 -6.11 15.04 -20.48
N SER A 151 -6.77 15.36 -19.36
CA SER A 151 -8.07 16.04 -19.33
C SER A 151 -8.06 17.35 -20.14
N ALA A 152 -7.01 18.17 -20.01
CA ALA A 152 -6.87 19.41 -20.76
C ALA A 152 -6.69 19.19 -22.28
N ARG A 153 -6.04 18.09 -22.71
CA ARG A 153 -5.82 17.77 -24.13
C ARG A 153 -7.04 17.15 -24.81
N THR A 154 -7.75 16.30 -24.11
CA THR A 154 -8.90 15.55 -24.64
C THR A 154 -10.23 16.27 -24.44
N GLY A 155 -10.27 17.31 -23.60
CA GLY A 155 -11.51 17.95 -23.15
C GLY A 155 -12.38 17.03 -22.28
N SER A 156 -11.84 15.90 -21.83
CA SER A 156 -12.58 14.91 -21.04
C SER A 156 -12.52 15.22 -19.55
N SER A 157 -13.45 14.67 -18.76
CA SER A 157 -13.42 14.79 -17.31
C SER A 157 -12.13 14.19 -16.72
N SER A 158 -11.73 14.66 -15.53
CA SER A 158 -10.58 14.14 -14.78
C SER A 158 -10.67 12.62 -14.55
N GLU A 159 -11.89 12.13 -14.30
CA GLU A 159 -12.17 10.71 -14.13
C GLU A 159 -11.95 9.91 -15.43
N ALA A 160 -12.42 10.42 -16.58
CA ALA A 160 -12.18 9.80 -17.88
C ALA A 160 -10.69 9.80 -18.26
N ALA A 161 -9.95 10.85 -17.88
CA ALA A 161 -8.51 10.95 -18.08
C ALA A 161 -7.74 9.92 -17.23
N LEU A 162 -8.12 9.73 -15.96
CA LEU A 162 -7.54 8.71 -15.09
C LEU A 162 -7.86 7.29 -15.57
N ALA A 163 -9.11 7.03 -15.97
CA ALA A 163 -9.52 5.75 -16.53
C ALA A 163 -8.70 5.41 -17.79
N GLY A 164 -8.47 6.39 -18.67
CA GLY A 164 -7.61 6.24 -19.84
C GLY A 164 -6.16 5.89 -19.48
N LEU A 165 -5.58 6.56 -18.48
CA LEU A 165 -4.22 6.27 -18.02
C LEU A 165 -4.09 4.88 -17.40
N LEU A 166 -5.10 4.42 -16.65
CA LEU A 166 -5.14 3.07 -16.07
C LEU A 166 -5.22 1.99 -17.15
N ILE A 167 -6.01 2.23 -18.21
CA ILE A 167 -6.10 1.34 -19.36
C ILE A 167 -4.73 1.26 -20.06
N GLN A 168 -4.08 2.41 -20.30
CA GLN A 168 -2.73 2.45 -20.90
C GLN A 168 -1.67 1.73 -20.05
N ALA A 169 -1.70 1.91 -18.72
CA ALA A 169 -0.80 1.22 -17.80
C ALA A 169 -0.99 -0.31 -17.88
N ARG A 170 -2.24 -0.76 -17.94
CA ARG A 170 -2.58 -2.19 -18.06
C ARG A 170 -2.16 -2.78 -19.40
N GLU A 171 -2.41 -2.09 -20.51
CA GLU A 171 -2.05 -2.54 -21.87
C GLU A 171 -0.53 -2.65 -22.04
N ARG A 172 0.22 -1.77 -21.37
CA ARG A 172 1.67 -1.69 -21.50
C ARG A 172 2.43 -2.42 -20.39
N SER A 173 1.72 -3.06 -19.47
CA SER A 173 2.29 -3.70 -18.26
C SER A 173 3.21 -2.77 -17.46
N LEU A 174 2.90 -1.47 -17.43
CA LEU A 174 3.64 -0.45 -16.68
C LEU A 174 2.86 -0.02 -15.44
N THR A 175 3.55 0.56 -14.47
CA THR A 175 2.89 1.20 -13.32
C THR A 175 2.25 2.52 -13.75
N LEU A 176 1.17 2.92 -13.07
CA LEU A 176 0.46 4.17 -13.35
C LEU A 176 1.40 5.39 -13.25
N ALA A 177 2.42 5.33 -12.39
CA ALA A 177 3.41 6.38 -12.23
C ALA A 177 4.35 6.52 -13.45
N GLU A 178 4.75 5.40 -14.07
CA GLU A 178 5.59 5.39 -15.28
C GLU A 178 4.81 5.92 -16.49
N VAL A 179 3.54 5.55 -16.63
CA VAL A 179 2.68 6.13 -17.69
C VAL A 179 2.43 7.62 -17.44
N SER A 180 2.31 8.01 -16.17
CA SER A 180 2.15 9.43 -15.78
C SER A 180 3.41 10.26 -16.05
N SER A 181 4.61 9.71 -15.81
CA SER A 181 5.85 10.42 -16.11
C SER A 181 6.07 10.58 -17.62
N GLU A 182 5.76 9.56 -18.43
CA GLU A 182 5.81 9.64 -19.90
C GLU A 182 4.83 10.68 -20.46
N THR A 183 3.60 10.72 -19.93
CA THR A 183 2.59 11.68 -20.38
C THR A 183 2.92 13.11 -19.98
N VAL A 184 3.62 13.32 -18.86
CA VAL A 184 4.13 14.63 -18.45
C VAL A 184 5.40 15.01 -19.24
N ALA A 185 6.30 14.06 -19.53
CA ALA A 185 7.54 14.27 -20.27
C ALA A 185 7.32 14.51 -21.77
N GLY A 186 6.26 13.95 -22.35
CA GLY A 186 5.84 14.17 -23.74
C GLY A 186 5.44 15.62 -24.10
N ARG A 187 5.61 16.58 -23.19
CA ARG A 187 5.41 18.03 -23.41
C ARG A 187 6.60 18.73 -24.10
N GLY A 188 7.73 18.06 -24.30
CA GLY A 188 8.98 18.70 -24.76
C GLY A 188 9.34 18.56 -26.24
N ALA A 189 8.54 17.87 -27.07
CA ALA A 189 8.84 17.65 -28.48
C ALA A 189 7.61 18.00 -29.35
N GLY A 190 7.44 19.29 -29.64
CA GLY A 190 6.37 19.82 -30.48
C GLY A 190 6.42 21.33 -30.53
#